data_AF-A0A2U9T0G8-F1
#
_entry.id   AF-A0A2U9T0G8-F1
#
_cell.length_a   1.000
_cell.length_b   1.000
_cell.length_c   1.000
_cell.angle_alpha   90.00
_cell.angle_beta   90.00
_cell.angle_gamma   90.00
#
_symmetry.space_group_name_H-M   'P 1'
#
loop_
_entity.id
_entity.type
_entity.pdbx_description
1 polymer ?
#
loop_
_entity_poly.entity_id
_entity_poly.type
_entity_poly.pdbx_seq_one_letter_code
_entity_poly.pdbx_strand_id
1 'polypeptide(L)'
;MVLPTASLMYWSREQRLLIESTAALEEWLVHSDVGDDLPCDLVRAPAGACYIRFGKTFQKHVSMLPSETSNHAAVQGVYVFDSPRDENRALTLIPVFEMRNLGRYGASVIELIINDESRTINEEIAAVCSDPLLEKHFRSVTEIVTKVILYIAQAQNVQRRVRDYSDAELQLQRLGVKKMAKLVRKIPQLYDKIVLGPAQLMVHPHGGEVSPHLRRGHFRLQPHGPQFSMRKVIFVAPTWVRADRMAENF
;
A
#
# COMPACT_ATOMS: atom_id res chain seq x y z
N MET A 1 -12.31 -10.17 17.64
CA MET A 1 -13.40 -10.56 16.70
C MET A 1 -13.21 -9.97 15.30
N VAL A 2 -12.57 -8.80 15.15
CA VAL A 2 -12.37 -8.11 13.86
C VAL A 2 -11.55 -8.91 12.84
N LEU A 3 -10.40 -9.47 13.23
CA LEU A 3 -9.48 -10.13 12.29
C LEU A 3 -10.10 -11.33 11.53
N PRO A 4 -10.81 -12.28 12.19
CA PRO A 4 -11.53 -13.34 11.48
C PRO A 4 -12.64 -12.81 10.56
N THR A 5 -13.40 -11.80 10.97
CA THR A 5 -14.49 -11.25 10.15
C THR A 5 -13.96 -10.55 8.91
N ALA A 6 -12.92 -9.72 9.05
CA ALA A 6 -12.30 -9.02 7.94
C ALA A 6 -11.70 -9.99 6.90
N SER A 7 -10.97 -11.00 7.37
CA SER A 7 -10.41 -12.01 6.48
C SER A 7 -11.52 -12.80 5.79
N LEU A 8 -12.56 -13.24 6.50
CA LEU A 8 -13.70 -13.93 5.89
C LEU A 8 -14.43 -13.06 4.86
N MET A 9 -14.69 -11.79 5.17
CA MET A 9 -15.32 -10.82 4.24
C MET A 9 -14.47 -10.56 2.99
N TYR A 10 -13.14 -10.59 3.13
CA TYR A 10 -12.23 -10.46 2.00
C TYR A 10 -12.21 -11.75 1.16
N TRP A 11 -12.06 -12.92 1.80
CA TRP A 11 -11.95 -14.21 1.13
C TRP A 11 -13.26 -14.70 0.51
N SER A 12 -14.42 -14.21 0.98
CA SER A 12 -15.73 -14.53 0.40
C SER A 12 -16.03 -13.78 -0.89
N ARG A 13 -15.24 -12.76 -1.26
CA ARG A 13 -15.44 -12.01 -2.52
C ARG A 13 -14.96 -12.80 -3.73
N GLU A 14 -15.72 -12.67 -4.82
CA GLU A 14 -15.37 -13.21 -6.14
C GLU A 14 -14.09 -12.57 -6.69
N GLN A 15 -13.99 -11.24 -6.59
CA GLN A 15 -12.80 -10.48 -6.97
C GLN A 15 -12.05 -10.07 -5.71
N ARG A 16 -10.90 -10.69 -5.49
CA ARG A 16 -10.00 -10.41 -4.37
C ARG A 16 -8.61 -10.07 -4.90
N LEU A 17 -8.08 -8.92 -4.48
CA LEU A 17 -6.79 -8.42 -4.96
C LEU A 17 -5.79 -8.40 -3.82
N LEU A 18 -4.85 -9.35 -3.84
CA LEU A 18 -3.63 -9.30 -3.04
C LEU A 18 -2.60 -8.45 -3.80
N ILE A 19 -2.19 -7.35 -3.18
CA ILE A 19 -1.23 -6.40 -3.72
C ILE A 19 0.06 -6.48 -2.91
N GLU A 20 1.17 -6.62 -3.62
CA GLU A 20 2.53 -6.53 -3.08
C GLU A 20 3.30 -5.46 -3.83
N SER A 21 4.14 -4.71 -3.13
CA SER A 21 5.09 -3.79 -3.77
C SER A 21 6.47 -4.45 -3.87
N THR A 22 7.22 -4.15 -4.93
CA THR A 22 8.65 -4.44 -4.95
C THR A 22 9.35 -3.57 -3.90
N ALA A 23 10.51 -4.03 -3.40
CA ALA A 23 11.29 -3.24 -2.45
C ALA A 23 11.65 -1.84 -3.01
N ALA A 24 11.94 -1.75 -4.31
CA ALA A 24 12.21 -0.48 -4.97
C ALA A 24 11.01 0.48 -4.96
N LEU A 25 9.80 -0.03 -5.18
CA LEU A 25 8.60 0.80 -5.09
C LEU A 25 8.31 1.23 -3.65
N GLU A 26 8.50 0.34 -2.67
CA GLU A 26 8.33 0.75 -1.26
C GLU A 26 9.25 1.91 -0.91
N GLU A 27 10.53 1.83 -1.30
CA GLU A 27 11.49 2.92 -1.13
C GLU A 27 11.07 4.20 -1.84
N TRP A 28 10.53 4.10 -3.06
CA TRP A 28 9.99 5.28 -3.74
C TRP A 28 8.82 5.91 -2.99
N LEU A 29 7.85 5.09 -2.56
CA LEU A 29 6.62 5.60 -1.94
C LEU A 29 6.86 6.17 -0.54
N VAL A 30 7.76 5.59 0.27
CA VAL A 30 8.08 6.17 1.59
C VAL A 30 8.82 7.51 1.48
N HIS A 31 9.56 7.73 0.39
CA HIS A 31 10.22 9.00 0.08
C HIS A 31 9.41 9.89 -0.87
N SER A 32 8.11 9.65 -0.98
CA SER A 32 7.20 10.48 -1.78
C SER A 32 6.14 11.11 -0.92
N ASP A 33 5.68 12.31 -1.26
CA ASP A 33 4.60 12.99 -0.56
C ASP A 33 3.26 12.78 -1.28
N VAL A 34 2.16 12.83 -0.54
CA VAL A 34 0.81 12.96 -1.13
C VAL A 34 0.46 14.43 -1.07
N GLY A 35 0.18 15.06 -2.21
CA GLY A 35 -0.22 16.47 -2.25
C GLY A 35 -1.43 16.76 -1.36
N ASP A 36 -1.39 17.92 -0.70
CA ASP A 36 -2.44 18.38 0.22
C ASP A 36 -3.73 18.80 -0.52
N ASP A 37 -3.76 18.69 -1.85
CA ASP A 37 -4.89 18.97 -2.72
C ASP A 37 -5.56 17.70 -3.28
N LEU A 38 -5.10 16.50 -2.88
CA LEU A 38 -5.70 15.26 -3.37
C LEU A 38 -7.00 14.92 -2.64
N PRO A 39 -8.15 14.97 -3.32
CA PRO A 39 -9.43 14.58 -2.75
C PRO A 39 -9.54 13.08 -2.42
N CYS A 40 -10.41 12.77 -1.47
CA CYS A 40 -10.78 11.42 -1.08
C CYS A 40 -11.38 10.62 -2.24
N ASP A 41 -12.00 11.28 -3.23
CA ASP A 41 -12.60 10.65 -4.42
C ASP A 41 -11.59 9.79 -5.23
N LEU A 42 -10.30 10.11 -5.14
CA LEU A 42 -9.22 9.39 -5.81
C LEU A 42 -8.77 8.13 -5.05
N VAL A 43 -9.10 8.02 -3.76
CA VAL A 43 -8.67 6.90 -2.90
C VAL A 43 -9.78 5.86 -2.88
N ARG A 44 -9.75 4.98 -3.89
CA ARG A 44 -10.70 3.86 -4.07
C ARG A 44 -9.99 2.52 -3.97
N ALA A 45 -10.55 1.59 -3.18
CA ALA A 45 -10.01 0.24 -3.13
C ALA A 45 -10.20 -0.44 -4.50
N PRO A 46 -9.15 -0.99 -5.14
CA PRO A 46 -9.31 -1.74 -6.37
C PRO A 46 -10.31 -2.89 -6.19
N ALA A 47 -11.28 -3.01 -7.11
CA ALA A 47 -12.39 -3.97 -7.03
C ALA A 47 -13.24 -3.89 -5.74
N GLY A 48 -13.27 -2.74 -5.07
CA GLY A 48 -14.02 -2.50 -3.83
C GLY A 48 -13.41 -3.12 -2.57
N ALA A 49 -12.44 -4.03 -2.72
CA ALA A 49 -11.63 -4.51 -1.61
C ALA A 49 -10.29 -5.10 -2.09
N CYS A 50 -9.23 -4.80 -1.35
CA CYS A 50 -7.92 -5.39 -1.57
C CYS A 50 -7.21 -5.68 -0.24
N TYR A 51 -6.19 -6.53 -0.28
CA TYR A 51 -5.21 -6.64 0.79
C TYR A 51 -3.86 -6.15 0.28
N ILE A 52 -3.30 -5.15 0.94
CA ILE A 52 -1.97 -4.62 0.63
C ILE A 52 -0.99 -5.22 1.63
N ARG A 53 -0.11 -6.10 1.14
CA ARG A 53 0.94 -6.72 1.95
C ARG A 53 2.13 -5.78 2.08
N PHE A 54 2.60 -5.57 3.30
CA PHE A 54 3.74 -4.70 3.57
C PHE A 54 5.03 -5.50 3.58
N GLY A 55 5.96 -5.10 2.73
CA GLY A 55 7.36 -5.47 2.82
C GLY A 55 8.06 -4.77 3.98
N LYS A 56 9.37 -4.98 4.06
CA LYS A 56 10.18 -4.52 5.19
C LYS A 56 10.26 -3.00 5.27
N THR A 57 10.20 -2.30 4.14
CA THR A 57 10.35 -0.85 4.11
C THR A 57 9.08 -0.19 4.64
N PHE A 58 7.90 -0.61 4.16
CA PHE A 58 6.64 -0.15 4.74
C PHE A 58 6.48 -0.50 6.23
N GLN A 59 6.85 -1.72 6.63
CA GLN A 59 6.81 -2.14 8.05
C GLN A 59 7.56 -1.19 8.99
N LYS A 60 8.67 -0.58 8.54
CA LYS A 60 9.46 0.37 9.33
C LYS A 60 8.90 1.79 9.36
N HIS A 61 8.08 2.16 8.38
CA HIS A 61 7.54 3.51 8.23
C HIS A 61 6.14 3.67 8.82
N VAL A 62 5.49 2.55 9.18
CA VAL A 62 4.22 2.59 9.90
C VAL A 62 4.47 2.72 11.39
N SER A 63 3.80 3.68 12.02
CA SER A 63 3.81 3.82 13.47
C SER A 63 2.84 2.82 14.09
N MET A 64 3.24 2.12 15.14
CA MET A 64 2.34 1.29 15.95
C MET A 64 1.79 2.08 17.13
N LEU A 65 0.58 1.73 17.57
CA LEU A 65 0.04 2.27 18.82
C LEU A 65 0.91 1.84 19.99
N PRO A 66 1.34 2.74 20.88
CA PRO A 66 2.15 2.37 22.03
C PRO A 66 1.37 1.42 22.96
N SER A 67 1.93 0.24 23.20
CA SER A 67 1.48 -0.69 24.24
C SER A 67 2.68 -1.53 24.68
N GLU A 68 2.63 -2.07 25.91
CA GLU A 68 3.60 -3.05 26.42
C GLU A 68 3.87 -4.19 25.42
N THR A 69 2.83 -4.55 24.65
CA THR A 69 2.85 -5.63 23.67
C THR A 69 3.24 -5.20 22.25
N SER A 70 3.20 -3.90 21.92
CA SER A 70 3.45 -3.41 20.56
C SER A 70 4.89 -3.00 20.28
N ASN A 71 5.76 -2.94 21.30
CA ASN A 71 7.19 -2.61 21.12
C ASN A 71 7.94 -3.55 20.15
N HIS A 72 7.39 -4.74 19.89
CA HIS A 72 7.92 -5.69 18.91
C HIS A 72 6.90 -6.05 17.82
N ALA A 73 5.84 -5.24 17.67
CA ALA A 73 4.82 -5.47 16.69
C ALA A 73 5.17 -4.82 15.34
N ALA A 74 4.81 -5.50 14.25
CA ALA A 74 4.99 -4.96 12.90
C ALA A 74 3.73 -5.22 12.06
N VAL A 75 3.23 -4.17 11.40
CA VAL A 75 2.08 -4.27 10.49
C VAL A 75 2.48 -5.07 9.25
N GLN A 76 1.91 -6.26 9.08
CA GLN A 76 2.19 -7.16 7.96
C GLN A 76 1.44 -6.78 6.68
N GLY A 77 0.39 -5.98 6.82
CA GLY A 77 -0.42 -5.49 5.72
C GLY A 77 -1.75 -4.96 6.22
N VAL A 78 -2.57 -4.53 5.27
CA VAL A 78 -3.83 -3.85 5.54
C VAL A 78 -4.89 -4.41 4.61
N TYR A 79 -6.00 -4.89 5.18
CA TYR A 79 -7.22 -5.07 4.39
C TYR A 79 -7.85 -3.70 4.18
N VAL A 80 -8.16 -3.37 2.93
CA VAL A 80 -8.80 -2.13 2.53
C VAL A 80 -10.17 -2.47 1.96
N PHE A 81 -11.21 -1.85 2.52
CA PHE A 81 -12.57 -2.00 2.05
C PHE A 81 -13.12 -0.63 1.68
N ASP A 82 -13.73 -0.58 0.50
CA ASP A 82 -14.49 0.57 0.04
C ASP A 82 -15.96 0.15 -0.01
N SER A 83 -16.77 0.74 0.86
CA SER A 83 -18.15 0.30 1.09
C SER A 83 -19.12 1.47 1.17
N PRO A 84 -20.34 1.34 0.63
CA PRO A 84 -21.38 2.32 0.88
C PRO A 84 -21.78 2.30 2.37
N ARG A 85 -22.07 3.48 2.92
CA ARG A 85 -22.58 3.67 4.27
C ARG A 85 -23.67 4.74 4.25
N ASP A 86 -24.91 4.30 4.19
CA ASP A 86 -26.08 5.15 3.93
C ASP A 86 -25.90 5.96 2.63
N GLU A 87 -25.93 7.29 2.70
CA GLU A 87 -25.65 8.19 1.56
C GLU A 87 -24.15 8.47 1.37
N ASN A 88 -23.30 7.98 2.28
CA ASN A 88 -21.88 8.28 2.33
C ASN A 88 -21.03 7.06 1.92
N ARG A 89 -19.71 7.27 1.83
CA ARG A 89 -18.74 6.20 1.59
C ARG A 89 -17.93 5.94 2.86
N ALA A 90 -17.70 4.67 3.18
CA ALA A 90 -16.78 4.28 4.24
C ALA A 90 -15.53 3.65 3.63
N LEU A 91 -14.37 4.24 3.92
CA LEU A 91 -13.07 3.65 3.68
C LEU A 91 -12.59 2.98 4.98
N THR A 92 -12.66 1.65 5.03
CA THR A 92 -12.25 0.88 6.20
C THR A 92 -10.89 0.24 5.96
N LEU A 93 -9.92 0.56 6.81
CA LEU A 93 -8.60 -0.05 6.85
C LEU A 93 -8.51 -0.95 8.07
N ILE A 94 -8.06 -2.18 7.88
CA ILE A 94 -7.85 -3.15 8.95
C ILE A 94 -6.38 -3.59 8.90
N PRO A 95 -5.48 -2.87 9.59
CA PRO A 95 -4.08 -3.26 9.72
C PRO A 95 -3.97 -4.55 10.51
N VAL A 96 -3.25 -5.52 9.95
CA VAL A 96 -2.90 -6.77 10.64
C VAL A 96 -1.46 -6.67 11.08
N PHE A 97 -1.19 -6.94 12.35
CA PHE A 97 0.15 -6.86 12.89
C PHE A 97 0.55 -8.14 13.63
N GLU A 98 1.82 -8.49 13.52
CA GLU A 98 2.42 -9.62 14.21
C GLU A 98 3.10 -9.11 15.49
N MET A 99 2.71 -9.63 16.65
CA MET A 99 3.40 -9.43 17.93
C MET A 99 4.51 -10.47 18.05
N ARG A 100 5.71 -10.14 17.54
CA ARG A 100 6.81 -11.11 17.35
C ARG A 100 7.26 -11.81 18.63
N ASN A 101 7.24 -11.09 19.75
CA ASN A 101 7.56 -11.62 21.08
C ASN A 101 6.56 -12.67 21.57
N LEU A 102 5.31 -12.62 21.11
CA LEU A 102 4.25 -13.53 21.53
C LEU A 102 3.91 -14.60 20.49
N GLY A 103 4.43 -14.48 19.26
CA GLY A 103 4.06 -15.35 18.14
C GLY A 103 2.57 -15.25 17.79
N ARG A 104 1.94 -14.11 18.06
CA ARG A 104 0.50 -13.87 17.87
C ARG A 104 0.25 -12.77 16.86
N TYR A 105 -0.93 -12.80 16.26
CA TYR A 105 -1.41 -11.76 15.36
C TYR A 105 -2.54 -10.96 16.00
N GLY A 106 -2.52 -9.65 15.77
CA GLY A 106 -3.57 -8.72 16.15
C GLY A 106 -4.05 -7.92 14.94
N ALA A 107 -5.12 -7.16 15.14
CA ALA A 107 -5.60 -6.20 14.17
C ALA A 107 -6.20 -4.97 14.86
N SER A 108 -6.12 -3.83 14.18
CA SER A 108 -6.84 -2.60 14.51
C SER A 108 -7.82 -2.26 13.40
N VAL A 109 -8.70 -1.28 13.62
CA VAL A 109 -9.62 -0.76 12.61
C VAL A 109 -9.44 0.75 12.53
N ILE A 110 -9.36 1.26 11.31
CA ILE A 110 -9.47 2.67 10.97
C ILE A 110 -10.66 2.77 10.03
N GLU A 111 -11.74 3.43 10.46
CA GLU A 111 -12.92 3.66 9.63
C GLU A 111 -13.02 5.16 9.38
N LEU A 112 -12.93 5.55 8.10
CA LEU A 112 -13.15 6.93 7.66
C LEU A 112 -14.51 6.98 6.96
N ILE A 113 -15.47 7.70 7.54
CA ILE A 113 -16.77 7.95 6.92
C ILE A 113 -16.65 9.26 6.13
N ILE A 114 -16.61 9.13 4.82
CA ILE A 114 -16.34 10.20 3.87
C ILE A 114 -17.68 10.73 3.39
N ASN A 115 -18.05 11.88 3.97
CA ASN A 115 -19.30 12.59 3.63
C ASN A 115 -19.07 13.66 2.56
N ASP A 116 -17.84 14.13 2.41
CA ASP A 116 -17.43 15.07 1.38
C ASP A 116 -16.19 14.50 0.67
N GLU A 117 -16.40 14.01 -0.55
CA GLU A 117 -15.37 13.39 -1.36
C GLU A 117 -14.30 14.39 -1.83
N SER A 118 -14.55 15.70 -1.73
CA SER A 118 -13.59 16.74 -2.08
C SER A 118 -12.53 17.00 -1.01
N ARG A 119 -12.79 16.59 0.24
CA ARG A 119 -11.83 16.68 1.34
C ARG A 119 -10.66 15.74 1.13
N THR A 120 -9.52 16.06 1.72
CA THR A 120 -8.36 15.18 1.72
C THR A 120 -8.47 14.11 2.81
N ILE A 121 -7.76 13.00 2.60
CA ILE A 121 -7.64 11.93 3.61
C ILE A 121 -7.10 12.46 4.95
N ASN A 122 -6.18 13.42 4.91
CA ASN A 122 -5.59 14.01 6.11
C ASN A 122 -6.60 14.82 6.92
N GLU A 123 -7.53 15.50 6.26
CA GLU A 123 -8.63 16.22 6.90
C GLU A 123 -9.68 15.25 7.47
N GLU A 124 -9.95 14.14 6.78
CA GLU A 124 -10.82 13.08 7.30
C GLU A 124 -10.25 12.42 8.56
N ILE A 125 -8.94 12.11 8.57
CA ILE A 125 -8.27 11.56 9.76
C ILE A 125 -8.33 12.56 10.94
N ALA A 126 -8.05 13.84 10.68
CA ALA A 126 -8.08 14.88 11.72
C ALA A 126 -9.49 15.07 12.31
N ALA A 127 -10.56 14.83 11.52
CA ALA A 127 -11.93 14.95 11.97
C ALA A 127 -12.37 13.81 12.90
N VAL A 128 -11.82 12.60 12.74
CA VAL A 128 -12.23 11.41 13.50
C VAL A 128 -11.28 11.05 14.65
N CYS A 129 -10.11 11.68 14.71
CA CYS A 129 -9.06 11.33 15.67
C CYS A 129 -8.40 12.58 16.27
N SER A 130 -8.61 12.81 17.57
CA SER A 130 -7.98 13.90 18.32
C SER A 130 -6.81 13.45 19.21
N ASP A 131 -6.62 12.13 19.37
CA ASP A 131 -5.51 11.58 20.15
C ASP A 131 -4.23 11.59 19.28
N PRO A 132 -3.15 12.27 19.68
CA PRO A 132 -1.96 12.42 18.83
C PRO A 132 -1.25 11.10 18.50
N LEU A 133 -1.31 10.10 19.38
CA LEU A 133 -0.67 8.80 19.15
C LEU A 133 -1.49 7.96 18.16
N LEU A 134 -2.81 7.96 18.32
CA LEU A 134 -3.74 7.31 17.40
C LEU A 134 -3.72 7.98 16.03
N GLU A 135 -3.66 9.31 15.99
CA GLU A 135 -3.56 10.09 14.77
C GLU A 135 -2.28 9.74 14.01
N LYS A 136 -1.13 9.67 14.71
CA LYS A 136 0.15 9.26 14.10
C LYS A 136 0.08 7.85 13.50
N HIS A 137 -0.52 6.89 14.21
CA HIS A 137 -0.77 5.54 13.68
C HIS A 137 -1.65 5.61 12.42
N PHE A 138 -2.80 6.30 12.50
CA PHE A 138 -3.78 6.41 11.43
C PHE A 138 -3.19 7.06 10.17
N ARG A 139 -2.48 8.18 10.33
CA ARG A 139 -1.79 8.86 9.22
C ARG A 139 -0.79 7.94 8.57
N SER A 140 0.11 7.30 9.33
CA SER A 140 1.16 6.46 8.74
C SER A 140 0.62 5.24 7.96
N VAL A 141 -0.44 4.60 8.45
CA VAL A 141 -1.10 3.48 7.75
C VAL A 141 -1.81 3.99 6.50
N THR A 142 -2.65 5.01 6.66
CA THR A 142 -3.51 5.51 5.58
C THR A 142 -2.70 6.14 4.47
N GLU A 143 -1.57 6.79 4.80
CA GLU A 143 -0.63 7.36 3.84
C GLU A 143 -0.03 6.27 2.93
N ILE A 144 0.47 5.16 3.49
CA ILE A 144 1.00 4.05 2.69
C ILE A 144 -0.10 3.45 1.80
N VAL A 145 -1.28 3.19 2.36
CA VAL A 145 -2.42 2.66 1.60
C VAL A 145 -2.80 3.61 0.45
N THR A 146 -2.89 4.90 0.73
CA THR A 146 -3.22 5.94 -0.25
C THR A 146 -2.19 5.95 -1.37
N LYS A 147 -0.90 5.97 -1.06
CA LYS A 147 0.17 5.95 -2.07
C LYS A 147 0.12 4.71 -2.96
N VAL A 148 -0.15 3.53 -2.40
CA VAL A 148 -0.29 2.28 -3.17
C VAL A 148 -1.51 2.34 -4.09
N ILE A 149 -2.66 2.82 -3.59
CA ILE A 149 -3.90 2.98 -4.38
C ILE A 149 -3.69 3.99 -5.52
N LEU A 150 -3.09 5.15 -5.24
CA LEU A 150 -2.82 6.16 -6.25
C LEU A 150 -1.82 5.66 -7.29
N TYR A 151 -0.82 4.86 -6.90
CA TYR A 151 0.15 4.28 -7.81
C TYR A 151 -0.49 3.23 -8.74
N ILE A 152 -1.27 2.28 -8.21
CA ILE A 152 -1.94 1.26 -9.05
C ILE A 152 -3.01 1.88 -9.96
N ALA A 153 -3.59 3.03 -9.59
CA ALA A 153 -4.52 3.76 -10.45
C ALA A 153 -3.83 4.45 -11.65
N GLN A 154 -2.50 4.63 -11.64
CA GLN A 154 -1.79 5.27 -12.75
C GLN A 154 -1.84 4.40 -14.02
N ALA A 155 -2.17 5.00 -15.16
CA ALA A 155 -2.20 4.29 -16.45
C ALA A 155 -0.82 3.71 -16.85
N GLN A 156 0.27 4.36 -16.43
CA GLN A 156 1.65 3.96 -16.73
C GLN A 156 2.31 3.20 -15.57
N ASN A 157 1.53 2.65 -14.64
CA ASN A 157 2.11 1.87 -13.55
C ASN A 157 2.87 0.66 -14.07
N VAL A 158 3.92 0.28 -13.35
CA VAL A 158 4.60 -1.00 -13.56
C VAL A 158 3.91 -2.03 -12.66
N GLN A 159 3.31 -3.05 -13.25
CA GLN A 159 2.69 -4.15 -12.51
C GLN A 159 2.86 -5.48 -13.23
N ARG A 160 2.90 -6.57 -12.45
CA ARG A 160 2.90 -7.94 -12.95
C ARG A 160 1.93 -8.78 -12.15
N ARG A 161 1.09 -9.54 -12.85
CA ARG A 161 0.24 -10.58 -12.23
C ARG A 161 1.08 -11.83 -11.99
N VAL A 162 0.98 -12.39 -10.80
CA VAL A 162 1.64 -13.64 -10.39
C VAL A 162 0.55 -14.61 -9.97
N ARG A 163 0.52 -15.79 -10.58
CA ARG A 163 -0.53 -16.79 -10.38
C ARG A 163 -0.02 -18.03 -9.65
N ASP A 164 0.77 -17.83 -8.60
CA ASP A 164 1.47 -18.92 -7.90
C ASP A 164 0.50 -19.99 -7.38
N TYR A 165 -0.69 -19.58 -6.92
CA TYR A 165 -1.71 -20.52 -6.43
C TYR A 165 -2.36 -21.27 -7.59
N SER A 166 -2.89 -20.55 -8.58
CA SER A 166 -3.58 -21.18 -9.71
C SER A 166 -2.64 -22.06 -10.54
N ASP A 167 -1.40 -21.64 -10.74
CA ASP A 167 -0.39 -22.43 -11.45
C ASP A 167 -0.04 -23.70 -10.65
N ALA A 168 0.05 -23.62 -9.32
CA ALA A 168 0.28 -24.78 -8.46
C ALA A 168 -0.90 -25.77 -8.47
N GLU A 169 -2.14 -25.29 -8.50
CA GLU A 169 -3.32 -26.16 -8.65
C GLU A 169 -3.32 -26.89 -10.00
N LEU A 170 -3.03 -26.18 -11.09
CA LEU A 170 -2.93 -26.78 -12.42
C LEU A 170 -1.80 -27.81 -12.50
N GLN A 171 -0.66 -27.55 -11.85
CA GLN A 171 0.45 -28.50 -11.77
C GLN A 171 0.07 -29.75 -10.96
N LEU A 172 -0.75 -29.61 -9.90
CA LEU A 172 -1.17 -30.73 -9.07
C LEU A 172 -1.88 -31.82 -9.89
N GLN A 173 -2.69 -31.42 -10.87
CA GLN A 173 -3.42 -32.32 -11.76
C GLN A 173 -2.49 -33.15 -12.69
N ARG A 174 -1.23 -32.75 -12.84
CA ARG A 174 -0.27 -33.31 -13.83
C ARG A 174 0.90 -34.06 -13.20
N LEU A 175 1.02 -34.10 -11.87
CA LEU A 175 2.20 -34.60 -11.16
C LEU A 175 2.01 -36.01 -10.58
N GLY A 176 3.08 -36.82 -10.63
CA GLY A 176 3.14 -38.12 -9.95
C GLY A 176 3.15 -38.01 -8.41
N VAL A 177 2.78 -39.10 -7.74
CA VAL A 177 2.43 -39.20 -6.31
C VAL A 177 3.37 -38.46 -5.35
N LYS A 178 4.70 -38.61 -5.51
CA LYS A 178 5.69 -38.01 -4.59
C LYS A 178 5.83 -36.48 -4.77
N LYS A 179 5.72 -35.97 -5.99
CA LYS A 179 5.77 -34.51 -6.27
C LYS A 179 4.47 -33.84 -5.87
N MET A 180 3.34 -34.54 -6.03
CA MET A 180 2.02 -34.11 -5.57
C MET A 180 2.02 -33.83 -4.05
N ALA A 181 2.48 -34.76 -3.22
CA ALA A 181 2.49 -34.58 -1.76
C ALA A 181 3.29 -33.34 -1.30
N LYS A 182 4.40 -33.01 -1.97
CA LYS A 182 5.18 -31.80 -1.69
C LYS A 182 4.43 -30.53 -2.09
N LEU A 183 3.71 -30.56 -3.20
CA LEU A 183 2.97 -29.41 -3.72
C LEU A 183 1.69 -29.14 -2.91
N VAL A 184 0.94 -30.17 -2.53
CA VAL A 184 -0.23 -30.06 -1.63
C VAL A 184 0.12 -29.34 -0.32
N ARG A 185 1.29 -29.64 0.26
CA ARG A 185 1.74 -28.97 1.49
C ARG A 185 2.06 -27.48 1.30
N LYS A 186 2.37 -27.06 0.07
CA LYS A 186 2.74 -25.67 -0.25
C LYS A 186 1.55 -24.82 -0.67
N ILE A 187 0.58 -25.39 -1.38
CA ILE A 187 -0.58 -24.67 -1.94
C ILE A 187 -1.29 -23.75 -0.93
N PRO A 188 -1.55 -24.15 0.33
CA PRO A 188 -2.21 -23.27 1.31
C PRO A 188 -1.44 -21.99 1.66
N GLN A 189 -0.16 -21.91 1.31
CA GLN A 189 0.70 -20.74 1.54
C GLN A 189 0.86 -19.87 0.28
N LEU A 190 0.30 -20.29 -0.85
CA LEU A 190 0.39 -19.59 -2.12
C LEU A 190 -0.85 -18.75 -2.33
N TYR A 191 -0.66 -17.60 -2.98
CA TYR A 191 -1.74 -16.71 -3.37
C TYR A 191 -1.42 -16.08 -4.72
N ASP A 192 -2.45 -15.97 -5.55
CA ASP A 192 -2.42 -15.13 -6.72
C ASP A 192 -2.39 -13.66 -6.29
N LYS A 193 -1.55 -12.86 -6.96
CA LYS A 193 -1.25 -11.49 -6.53
C LYS A 193 -0.87 -10.57 -7.68
N ILE A 194 -0.94 -9.28 -7.41
CA ILE A 194 -0.37 -8.22 -8.23
C ILE A 194 0.89 -7.74 -7.54
N VAL A 195 2.02 -7.79 -8.24
CA VAL A 195 3.28 -7.18 -7.81
C VAL A 195 3.43 -5.83 -8.51
N LEU A 196 3.46 -4.76 -7.73
CA LEU A 196 3.58 -3.37 -8.18
C LEU A 196 5.02 -2.89 -8.09
N GLY A 197 5.43 -2.12 -9.09
CA GLY A 197 6.70 -1.41 -9.09
C GLY A 197 7.78 -2.02 -9.95
N PRO A 198 8.85 -1.25 -10.23
CA PRO A 198 10.03 -1.75 -10.92
C PRO A 198 10.78 -2.76 -10.08
N ALA A 199 11.56 -3.64 -10.71
CA ALA A 199 12.37 -4.63 -10.00
C ALA A 199 13.53 -3.99 -9.21
N GLN A 200 14.01 -2.83 -9.65
CA GLN A 200 15.18 -2.14 -9.11
C GLN A 200 14.93 -0.63 -9.05
N LEU A 201 15.63 0.05 -8.14
CA LEU A 201 15.61 1.50 -8.04
C LEU A 201 16.35 2.08 -9.25
N MET A 202 15.64 2.86 -10.07
CA MET A 202 16.29 3.64 -11.13
C MET A 202 16.77 4.97 -10.53
N VAL A 203 18.07 5.21 -10.64
CA VAL A 203 18.70 6.47 -10.23
C VAL A 203 18.92 7.30 -11.49
N HIS A 204 18.15 8.36 -11.67
CA HIS A 204 18.34 9.29 -12.80
C HIS A 204 19.26 10.44 -12.37
N PRO A 205 20.46 10.58 -12.96
CA PRO A 205 21.36 11.68 -12.66
C PRO A 205 20.83 12.98 -13.26
N HIS A 206 20.70 14.03 -12.45
CA HIS A 206 20.46 15.41 -12.90
C HIS A 206 21.66 16.31 -12.60
N GLY A 207 22.08 17.10 -13.60
CA GLY A 207 23.22 18.03 -13.51
C GLY A 207 22.83 19.42 -12.98
N GLY A 208 23.63 19.97 -12.08
CA GLY A 208 23.50 21.31 -11.47
C GLY A 208 24.55 21.51 -10.38
N GLU A 209 24.82 22.72 -9.89
CA GLU A 209 25.96 23.01 -8.97
C GLU A 209 25.81 22.44 -7.53
N VAL A 210 24.65 21.89 -7.16
CA VAL A 210 24.30 21.50 -5.79
C VAL A 210 24.96 20.18 -5.34
N SER A 211 25.11 19.98 -4.03
CA SER A 211 25.55 18.71 -3.42
C SER A 211 24.57 17.56 -3.68
N PRO A 212 25.05 16.29 -3.74
CA PRO A 212 24.19 15.13 -3.96
C PRO A 212 23.13 15.01 -2.87
N HIS A 213 21.86 14.95 -3.28
CA HIS A 213 20.74 14.75 -2.35
C HIS A 213 19.58 14.03 -3.05
N LEU A 214 18.76 13.35 -2.27
CA LEU A 214 17.54 12.72 -2.76
C LEU A 214 16.42 13.75 -2.79
N ARG A 215 15.93 14.10 -3.99
CA ARG A 215 14.70 14.86 -4.14
C ARG A 215 13.52 13.90 -3.94
N ARG A 216 12.66 14.20 -2.96
CA ARG A 216 11.44 13.43 -2.67
C ARG A 216 10.53 13.38 -3.90
N GLY A 217 9.85 12.25 -4.05
CA GLY A 217 8.78 12.11 -5.03
C GLY A 217 7.50 12.77 -4.53
N HIS A 218 6.47 12.82 -5.37
CA HIS A 218 5.16 13.28 -4.93
C HIS A 218 4.03 12.84 -5.86
N PHE A 219 2.83 12.72 -5.30
CA PHE A 219 1.57 12.69 -6.04
C PHE A 219 0.97 14.10 -6.08
N ARG A 220 0.43 14.51 -7.23
CA ARG A 220 -0.28 15.79 -7.36
C ARG A 220 -1.30 15.76 -8.48
N LEU A 221 -2.23 16.72 -8.46
CA LEU A 221 -3.09 17.00 -9.59
C LEU A 221 -2.33 17.81 -10.66
N GLN A 222 -2.34 17.30 -11.89
CA GLN A 222 -1.82 18.01 -13.06
C GLN A 222 -2.98 18.50 -13.94
N PRO A 223 -3.06 19.81 -14.21
CA PRO A 223 -3.98 20.35 -15.20
C PRO A 223 -3.73 19.76 -16.59
N HIS A 224 -4.79 19.40 -17.31
CA HIS A 224 -4.71 18.89 -18.68
C HIS A 224 -6.01 19.14 -19.45
N GLY A 225 -6.04 18.75 -20.73
CA GLY A 225 -7.20 18.93 -21.60
C GLY A 225 -7.32 20.33 -22.21
N PRO A 226 -8.40 20.58 -22.97
CA PRO A 226 -8.67 21.90 -23.54
C PRO A 226 -8.70 22.97 -22.45
N GLN A 227 -7.90 24.02 -22.62
CA GLN A 227 -7.81 25.15 -21.67
C GLN A 227 -7.47 24.74 -20.22
N PHE A 228 -6.82 23.58 -20.02
CA PHE A 228 -6.46 23.08 -18.69
C PHE A 228 -7.67 22.91 -17.73
N SER A 229 -8.86 22.61 -18.26
CA SER A 229 -10.08 22.45 -17.47
C SER A 229 -10.14 21.15 -16.67
N MET A 230 -9.36 20.13 -17.06
CA MET A 230 -9.36 18.81 -16.43
C MET A 230 -8.17 18.63 -15.48
N ARG A 231 -8.30 17.71 -14.52
CA ARG A 231 -7.24 17.32 -13.59
C ARG A 231 -6.99 15.82 -13.70
N LYS A 232 -5.72 15.43 -13.65
CA LYS A 232 -5.31 14.02 -13.54
C LYS A 232 -4.29 13.89 -12.42
N VAL A 233 -4.33 12.79 -11.69
CA VAL A 233 -3.26 12.46 -10.74
C VAL A 233 -2.03 12.05 -11.52
N ILE A 234 -0.87 12.58 -11.14
CA ILE A 234 0.42 12.08 -11.60
C ILE A 234 1.28 11.70 -10.41
N PHE A 235 2.14 10.71 -10.63
CA PHE A 235 3.22 10.35 -9.71
C PHE A 235 4.56 10.79 -10.28
N VAL A 236 5.31 11.57 -9.52
CA VAL A 236 6.69 11.92 -9.81
C VAL A 236 7.59 11.14 -8.86
N ALA A 237 8.35 10.18 -9.38
CA ALA A 237 9.20 9.33 -8.55
C ALA A 237 10.36 10.13 -7.91
N PRO A 238 10.85 9.71 -6.72
CA PRO A 238 12.04 10.31 -6.13
C PRO A 238 13.26 10.21 -7.06
N THR A 239 14.13 11.20 -7.01
CA THR A 239 15.29 11.27 -7.92
C THR A 239 16.53 11.72 -7.16
N TRP A 240 17.67 11.04 -7.37
CA TRP A 240 18.95 11.54 -6.88
C TRP A 240 19.43 12.68 -7.75
N VAL A 241 19.56 13.85 -7.15
CA VAL A 241 20.22 14.99 -7.78
C VAL A 241 21.72 14.80 -7.60
N ARG A 242 22.50 14.96 -8.67
CA ARG A 242 23.96 14.88 -8.63
C ARG A 242 24.55 13.54 -8.16
N ALA A 243 23.93 12.43 -8.60
CA ALA A 243 24.40 11.07 -8.32
C ALA A 243 25.84 10.79 -8.79
N ASP A 244 26.32 11.53 -9.79
CA ASP A 244 27.69 11.49 -10.31
C ASP A 244 28.76 11.75 -9.25
N ARG A 245 28.47 12.59 -8.24
CA ARG A 245 29.42 12.91 -7.16
C ARG A 245 29.30 12.03 -5.91
N MET A 246 28.39 11.05 -5.89
CA MET A 246 28.34 10.08 -4.78
C MET A 246 29.49 9.06 -4.84
N ALA A 247 30.05 8.82 -6.02
CA ALA A 247 31.17 7.91 -6.21
C ALA A 247 32.53 8.50 -5.79
N GLU A 248 32.62 9.82 -5.57
CA GLU A 248 33.86 10.53 -5.20
C GLU A 248 34.09 10.62 -3.67
N ASN A 249 33.12 10.20 -2.85
CA ASN A 249 33.15 10.31 -1.39
C ASN A 249 33.27 8.95 -0.66
N PHE A 250 33.84 7.93 -1.32
CA PHE A 250 34.21 6.66 -0.69
C PHE A 250 35.69 6.35 -0.90
#